data_AF-A0AAD7GYD3-F1
#
_entry.id   AF-A0AAD7GYD3-F1
#
_cell.length_a   1.000
_cell.length_b   1.000
_cell.length_c   1.000
_cell.angle_alpha   90.00
_cell.angle_beta   90.00
_cell.angle_gamma   90.00
#
_symmetry.space_group_name_H-M   'P 1'
#
loop_
_entity.id
_entity.type
_entity.pdbx_description
1 polymer ?
#
loop_
_entity_poly.entity_id
_entity_poly.type
_entity_poly.pdbx_seq_one_letter_code
_entity_poly.pdbx_strand_id
1 'polypeptide(L)'
;MSPALRSSPFLLHVPEDVLLNILLLLRPEDVLIVSQICRLLHQFTLDSYLWHRLSSDLDLPLDIEPYVDRNDLPGPTLQAIVTHALRLDHNWRRHNPRIKKLTRLVDLDHVSQMQFIGSHWLVILRRSPVAASLAVWRVGNTKQPYCAASLDIPISSVPLKFSATMQRGCREVLIAFISSTGSGTLLNAYSLFLKPQLDDDFGLPSPRAICSIYRPESEGQFYEVRVLGHIVAAGIPQFVNYILSPSAYRLLFVNTLTGQQCLVDPKLPDQFAQLHFKLYRRQLVLAGVRKQSTLLIRIHDLPDTVLNDNARKLLVSTGLIALAPPNTEYETPTTDFDYELSADSTRNLSHISAISFHSLVRRADDYVFHFPLDRVGPGGPGKPSFIHPFNTHASASAEIVCLGETGRRAVWLERRWTSDEYTLMKATFSPKGNKPVVVEPLLARNLALPFELHMCQCLAFDECTGRVCLALHTGELCMLEF
;
A
#
# COMPACT_ATOMS: atom_id res chain seq x y z
N MET A 1 23.50 43.09 -49.80
CA MET A 1 22.30 42.79 -48.99
C MET A 1 21.95 41.33 -49.21
N SER A 2 22.40 40.46 -48.32
CA SER A 2 22.18 39.00 -48.42
C SER A 2 20.85 38.62 -47.78
N PRO A 3 20.07 37.70 -48.38
CA PRO A 3 18.82 37.24 -47.79
C PRO A 3 19.15 36.35 -46.60
N ALA A 4 18.64 36.69 -45.42
CA ALA A 4 18.70 35.83 -44.25
C ALA A 4 17.97 34.52 -44.59
N LEU A 5 18.74 33.44 -44.80
CA LEU A 5 18.24 32.07 -44.82
C LEU A 5 17.53 31.82 -43.49
N ARG A 6 16.21 31.99 -43.49
CA ARG A 6 15.35 31.55 -42.39
C ARG A 6 15.46 30.04 -42.37
N SER A 7 16.32 29.50 -41.51
CA SER A 7 16.35 28.09 -41.16
C SER A 7 15.01 27.75 -40.52
N SER A 8 14.03 27.38 -41.34
CA SER A 8 12.78 26.83 -40.86
C SER A 8 13.12 25.62 -40.00
N PRO A 9 12.57 25.50 -38.78
CA PRO A 9 12.97 24.44 -37.86
C PRO A 9 12.73 23.08 -38.52
N PHE A 10 13.83 22.34 -38.72
CA PHE A 10 13.87 21.02 -39.38
C PHE A 10 12.83 20.06 -38.80
N LEU A 11 12.59 20.17 -37.48
CA LEU A 11 11.66 19.34 -36.73
C LEU A 11 10.18 19.50 -37.12
N LEU A 12 9.79 20.61 -37.77
CA LEU A 12 8.40 20.81 -38.22
C LEU A 12 8.12 20.26 -39.62
N HIS A 13 9.16 19.80 -40.33
CA HIS A 13 9.04 19.28 -41.70
C HIS A 13 9.11 17.76 -41.76
N VAL A 14 9.41 17.10 -40.64
CA VAL A 14 9.39 15.64 -40.56
C VAL A 14 7.95 15.13 -40.52
N PRO A 15 7.67 13.96 -41.13
CA PRO A 15 6.40 13.26 -40.98
C PRO A 15 6.00 13.05 -39.51
N GLU A 16 4.69 13.06 -39.24
CA GLU A 16 4.13 12.96 -37.89
C GLU A 16 4.57 11.67 -37.15
N ASP A 17 4.63 10.54 -37.84
CA ASP A 17 5.09 9.27 -37.30
C ASP A 17 6.57 9.29 -36.91
N VAL A 18 7.42 9.96 -37.70
CA VAL A 18 8.83 10.18 -37.36
C VAL A 18 8.96 11.08 -36.14
N LEU A 19 8.17 12.15 -36.06
CA LEU A 19 8.13 13.04 -34.91
C LEU A 19 7.70 12.30 -33.64
N LEU A 20 6.67 11.45 -33.72
CA LEU A 20 6.22 10.61 -32.62
C LEU A 20 7.32 9.67 -32.12
N ASN A 21 8.00 9.00 -33.05
CA ASN A 21 9.13 8.12 -32.71
C ASN A 21 10.27 8.89 -32.03
N ILE A 22 10.57 10.12 -32.47
CA ILE A 22 11.55 10.98 -31.80
C ILE A 22 11.10 11.29 -30.37
N LEU A 23 9.83 11.66 -30.14
CA LEU A 23 9.31 11.98 -28.82
C LEU A 23 9.27 10.77 -27.87
N LEU A 24 9.05 9.57 -28.39
CA LEU A 24 9.09 8.33 -27.60
C LEU A 24 10.49 7.97 -27.08
N LEU A 25 11.54 8.52 -27.68
CA LEU A 25 12.91 8.38 -27.19
C LEU A 25 13.25 9.36 -26.07
N LEU A 26 12.39 10.37 -25.83
CA LEU A 26 12.58 11.35 -24.79
C LEU A 26 11.97 10.89 -23.47
N ARG A 27 12.50 11.38 -22.35
CA ARG A 27 11.86 11.18 -21.06
C ARG A 27 10.64 12.09 -20.94
N PRO A 28 9.66 11.77 -20.08
CA PRO A 28 8.47 12.60 -19.92
C PRO A 28 8.76 14.06 -19.58
N GLU A 29 9.81 14.34 -18.80
CA GLU A 29 10.27 15.69 -18.48
C GLU A 29 10.68 16.48 -19.73
N ASP A 30 11.42 15.81 -20.63
CA ASP A 30 11.94 16.43 -21.85
C ASP A 30 10.78 16.70 -22.84
N VAL A 31 9.79 15.81 -22.90
CA VAL A 31 8.55 16.01 -23.68
C VAL A 31 7.75 17.21 -23.16
N LEU A 32 7.65 17.38 -21.84
CA LEU A 32 6.99 18.56 -21.25
C LEU A 32 7.71 19.86 -21.64
N ILE A 33 9.04 19.87 -21.76
CA ILE A 33 9.79 21.04 -22.25
C ILE A 33 9.50 21.28 -23.73
N VAL A 34 9.49 20.24 -24.57
CA VAL A 34 9.17 20.34 -26.00
C VAL A 34 7.78 20.93 -26.22
N SER A 35 6.81 20.56 -25.37
CA SER A 35 5.44 21.08 -25.42
C SER A 35 5.34 22.61 -25.27
N GLN A 36 6.37 23.27 -24.73
CA GLN A 36 6.41 24.71 -24.50
C GLN A 36 7.08 25.49 -25.64
N ILE A 37 7.64 24.82 -26.65
CA ILE A 37 8.41 25.46 -27.72
C ILE A 37 7.50 26.16 -28.74
N CYS A 38 6.48 25.47 -29.26
CA CYS A 38 5.52 26.06 -30.20
C CYS A 38 4.16 25.35 -30.16
N ARG A 39 3.12 25.97 -30.76
CA ARG A 39 1.74 25.44 -30.73
C ARG A 39 1.58 24.07 -31.41
N LEU A 40 2.30 23.84 -32.51
CA LEU A 40 2.23 22.56 -33.23
C LEU A 40 2.80 21.44 -32.36
N LEU A 41 3.99 21.64 -31.77
CA LEU A 41 4.58 20.68 -30.85
C LEU A 41 3.73 20.51 -29.60
N HIS A 42 3.15 21.58 -29.06
CA HIS A 42 2.20 21.49 -27.96
C HIS A 42 1.04 20.53 -28.30
N GLN A 43 0.35 20.76 -29.42
CA GLN A 43 -0.75 19.91 -29.86
C GLN A 43 -0.30 18.46 -30.07
N PHE A 44 0.88 18.26 -30.66
CA PHE A 44 1.43 16.93 -30.89
C PHE A 44 1.76 16.20 -29.59
N THR A 45 2.28 16.92 -28.59
CA THR A 45 2.51 16.36 -27.25
C THR A 45 1.24 16.07 -26.46
N LEU A 46 0.04 16.40 -26.96
CA LEU A 46 -1.22 15.99 -26.34
C LEU A 46 -1.73 14.63 -26.84
N ASP A 47 -1.01 13.99 -27.76
CA ASP A 47 -1.36 12.69 -28.30
C ASP A 47 -1.47 11.62 -27.20
N SER A 48 -2.57 10.88 -27.20
CA SER A 48 -2.83 9.85 -26.19
C SER A 48 -1.83 8.70 -26.26
N TYR A 49 -1.49 8.25 -27.48
CA TYR A 49 -0.58 7.12 -27.67
C TYR A 49 0.81 7.43 -27.07
N LEU A 50 1.31 8.66 -27.28
CA LEU A 50 2.55 9.13 -26.67
C LEU A 50 2.54 8.96 -25.15
N TRP A 51 1.53 9.47 -24.45
CA TRP A 51 1.48 9.40 -22.97
C TRP A 51 1.26 7.99 -22.44
N HIS A 52 0.52 7.12 -23.14
CA HIS A 52 0.39 5.72 -22.73
C HIS A 52 1.73 5.01 -22.75
N ARG A 53 2.56 5.23 -23.78
CA ARG A 53 3.91 4.67 -23.86
C ARG A 53 4.87 5.29 -22.84
N LEU A 54 4.87 6.61 -22.72
CA LEU A 54 5.72 7.29 -21.74
C LEU A 54 5.38 6.89 -20.30
N SER A 55 4.09 6.73 -19.98
CA SER A 55 3.65 6.31 -18.64
C SER A 55 3.88 4.83 -18.36
N SER A 56 4.01 3.97 -19.39
CA SER A 56 4.36 2.56 -19.19
C SER A 56 5.80 2.37 -18.77
N ASP A 57 6.68 3.22 -19.29
CA ASP A 57 8.11 3.14 -19.05
C ASP A 57 8.53 4.00 -17.85
N LEU A 58 7.64 4.87 -17.39
CA LEU A 58 7.87 5.73 -16.24
C LEU A 58 7.89 4.91 -14.96
N ASP A 59 9.08 4.94 -14.38
CA ASP A 59 9.42 4.32 -13.11
C ASP A 59 8.96 5.24 -11.96
N LEU A 60 7.66 5.56 -11.87
CA LEU A 60 7.08 6.35 -10.78
C LEU A 60 5.66 5.87 -10.42
N PRO A 61 5.26 6.00 -9.14
CA PRO A 61 3.91 5.70 -8.70
C PRO A 61 2.97 6.76 -9.28
N LEU A 62 2.04 6.33 -10.13
CA LEU A 62 1.06 7.20 -10.78
C LEU A 62 -0.23 7.19 -9.98
N ASP A 63 -0.83 8.36 -9.73
CA ASP A 63 -2.14 8.45 -9.08
C ASP A 63 -3.28 8.10 -10.05
N ILE A 64 -3.44 6.80 -10.31
CA ILE A 64 -4.55 6.23 -11.08
C ILE A 64 -5.55 5.61 -10.12
N GLU A 65 -6.84 5.91 -10.31
CA GLU A 65 -7.92 5.35 -9.49
C GLU A 65 -7.93 3.81 -9.53
N PRO A 66 -8.29 3.16 -8.41
CA PRO A 66 -8.49 1.70 -8.38
C PRO A 66 -9.43 1.23 -9.50
N TYR A 67 -9.09 0.12 -10.16
CA TYR A 67 -9.87 -0.50 -11.24
C TYR A 67 -10.03 0.27 -12.56
N VAL A 68 -9.48 1.47 -12.67
CA VAL A 68 -9.39 2.16 -13.96
C VAL A 68 -8.17 1.62 -14.71
N ASP A 69 -8.37 1.05 -15.90
CA ASP A 69 -7.25 0.68 -16.75
C ASP A 69 -6.53 1.96 -17.18
N ARG A 70 -5.20 1.98 -17.02
CA ARG A 70 -4.36 3.07 -17.51
C ARG A 70 -4.58 3.32 -19.00
N ASN A 71 -4.89 2.29 -19.77
CA ASN A 71 -5.11 2.38 -21.22
C ASN A 71 -6.44 3.05 -21.59
N ASP A 72 -7.39 3.16 -20.64
CA ASP A 72 -8.68 3.81 -20.86
C ASP A 72 -8.63 5.32 -20.54
N LEU A 73 -7.54 5.81 -19.94
CA LEU A 73 -7.38 7.22 -19.57
C LEU A 73 -7.04 8.09 -20.79
N PRO A 74 -7.69 9.25 -20.97
CA PRO A 74 -7.31 10.21 -22.00
C PRO A 74 -5.86 10.69 -21.84
N GLY A 75 -5.15 10.91 -22.95
CA GLY A 75 -3.78 11.44 -22.98
C GLY A 75 -3.54 12.66 -22.08
N PRO A 76 -4.38 13.72 -22.15
CA PRO A 76 -4.23 14.90 -21.29
C PRO A 76 -4.35 14.60 -19.80
N THR A 77 -5.22 13.65 -19.42
CA THR A 77 -5.38 13.21 -18.02
C THR A 77 -4.11 12.48 -17.56
N LEU A 78 -3.60 11.58 -18.40
CA LEU A 78 -2.39 10.82 -18.12
C LEU A 78 -1.15 11.72 -18.04
N GLN A 79 -1.05 12.72 -18.92
CA GLN A 79 -0.04 13.78 -18.84
C GLN A 79 -0.10 14.53 -17.50
N ALA A 80 -1.29 14.90 -17.03
CA ALA A 80 -1.45 15.59 -15.75
C ALA A 80 -1.01 14.71 -14.57
N ILE A 81 -1.36 13.42 -14.58
CA ILE A 81 -0.95 12.43 -13.57
C ILE A 81 0.57 12.25 -13.57
N VAL A 82 1.19 12.08 -14.75
CA VAL A 82 2.65 11.96 -14.90
C VAL A 82 3.34 13.23 -14.42
N THR A 83 2.84 14.41 -14.80
CA THR A 83 3.38 15.71 -14.35
C THR A 83 3.30 15.83 -12.82
N HIS A 84 2.20 15.39 -12.21
CA HIS A 84 2.05 15.36 -10.76
C HIS A 84 3.09 14.43 -10.11
N ALA A 85 3.23 13.20 -10.60
CA ALA A 85 4.19 12.22 -10.09
C ALA A 85 5.65 12.72 -10.18
N LEU A 86 6.02 13.39 -11.28
CA LEU A 86 7.34 14.01 -11.46
C LEU A 86 7.58 15.15 -10.47
N ARG A 87 6.59 16.04 -10.29
CA ARG A 87 6.68 17.14 -9.32
C ARG A 87 6.83 16.63 -7.89
N LEU A 88 6.06 15.59 -7.56
CA LEU A 88 6.15 14.92 -6.27
C LEU A 88 7.52 14.26 -6.08
N ASP A 89 8.04 13.53 -7.06
CA ASP A 89 9.38 12.91 -6.98
C ASP A 89 10.47 13.96 -6.78
N HIS A 90 10.40 15.05 -7.52
CA HIS A 90 11.32 16.16 -7.38
C HIS A 90 11.24 16.80 -5.99
N ASN A 91 10.03 17.01 -5.43
CA ASN A 91 9.88 17.58 -4.08
C ASN A 91 10.36 16.61 -2.99
N TRP A 92 10.00 15.33 -3.10
CA TRP A 92 10.30 14.28 -2.13
C TRP A 92 11.80 14.00 -2.00
N ARG A 93 12.54 14.09 -3.11
CA ARG A 93 14.00 13.93 -3.13
C ARG A 93 14.78 15.12 -2.57
N ARG A 94 14.12 16.24 -2.23
CA ARG A 94 14.80 17.37 -1.57
C ARG A 94 15.18 16.99 -0.15
N HIS A 95 16.25 17.59 0.35
CA HIS A 95 16.66 17.46 1.76
C HIS A 95 15.55 17.90 2.73
N ASN A 96 14.81 18.95 2.36
CA ASN A 96 13.61 19.41 3.06
C ASN A 96 12.45 19.50 2.06
N PRO A 97 11.66 18.41 1.89
CA PRO A 97 10.47 18.43 1.04
C PRO A 97 9.51 19.52 1.51
N ARG A 98 8.95 20.28 0.57
CA ARG A 98 8.00 21.34 0.89
C ARG A 98 6.63 20.73 1.17
N ILE A 99 6.06 21.01 2.33
CA ILE A 99 4.67 20.69 2.63
C ILE A 99 3.80 21.71 1.90
N LYS A 100 2.96 21.24 0.97
CA LYS A 100 1.98 22.07 0.26
C LYS A 100 0.78 22.39 1.14
N LYS A 101 0.34 21.43 1.96
CA LYS A 101 -0.84 21.55 2.80
C LYS A 101 -0.70 20.72 4.07
N LEU A 102 -1.04 21.32 5.20
CA LEU A 102 -1.24 20.65 6.48
C LEU A 102 -2.74 20.71 6.79
N THR A 103 -3.39 19.55 6.85
CA THR A 103 -4.82 19.45 7.15
C THR A 103 -5.01 18.77 8.50
N ARG A 104 -5.70 19.41 9.42
CA ARG A 104 -6.09 18.81 10.70
C ARG A 104 -7.51 18.28 10.60
N LEU A 105 -7.69 17.05 11.07
CA LEU A 105 -8.95 16.33 11.19
C LEU A 105 -9.23 16.23 12.70
N VAL A 106 -10.21 16.99 13.18
CA VAL A 106 -10.48 17.19 14.61
C VAL A 106 -11.52 16.18 15.13
N ASP A 107 -11.53 15.97 16.44
CA ASP A 107 -12.55 15.22 17.20
C ASP A 107 -12.68 13.74 16.82
N LEU A 108 -11.53 13.10 16.67
CA LEU A 108 -11.47 11.67 16.47
C LEU A 108 -11.03 11.06 17.80
N ASP A 109 -11.72 10.02 18.27
CA ASP A 109 -11.24 9.22 19.40
C ASP A 109 -9.86 8.61 19.08
N HIS A 110 -9.30 7.82 19.99
CA HIS A 110 -8.00 7.18 19.78
C HIS A 110 -7.96 6.33 18.50
N VAL A 111 -7.14 6.73 17.52
CA VAL A 111 -6.98 6.05 16.23
C VAL A 111 -5.90 4.98 16.31
N SER A 112 -6.31 3.71 16.24
CA SER A 112 -5.41 2.55 16.40
C SER A 112 -4.79 2.05 15.10
N GLN A 113 -5.46 2.26 13.96
CA GLN A 113 -4.98 1.84 12.65
C GLN A 113 -5.56 2.75 11.56
N MET A 114 -4.79 2.98 10.49
CA MET A 114 -5.20 3.74 9.32
C MET A 114 -4.79 3.01 8.02
N GLN A 115 -5.58 3.17 6.96
CA GLN A 115 -5.26 2.64 5.64
C GLN A 115 -5.80 3.57 4.55
N PHE A 116 -4.94 3.99 3.61
CA PHE A 116 -5.39 4.64 2.39
C PHE A 116 -6.01 3.63 1.42
N ILE A 117 -7.10 4.03 0.77
CA ILE A 117 -7.73 3.27 -0.31
C ILE A 117 -7.77 4.14 -1.56
N GLY A 118 -6.80 3.94 -2.44
CA GLY A 118 -6.52 4.88 -3.51
C GLY A 118 -6.11 6.25 -2.95
N SER A 119 -6.25 7.28 -3.76
CA SER A 119 -5.76 8.63 -3.46
C SER A 119 -6.79 9.56 -2.83
N HIS A 120 -8.00 9.09 -2.57
CA HIS A 120 -9.09 9.95 -2.11
C HIS A 120 -9.70 9.53 -0.79
N TRP A 121 -9.44 8.29 -0.36
CA TRP A 121 -10.11 7.69 0.77
C TRP A 121 -9.12 7.23 1.83
N LEU A 122 -9.45 7.49 3.09
CA LEU A 122 -8.71 7.05 4.25
C LEU A 122 -9.67 6.31 5.18
N VAL A 123 -9.37 5.06 5.50
CA VAL A 123 -10.12 4.29 6.49
C VAL A 123 -9.38 4.34 7.81
N ILE A 124 -10.13 4.60 8.87
CA ILE A 124 -9.60 4.80 10.22
C ILE A 124 -10.35 3.87 11.17
N LEU A 125 -9.60 3.13 11.99
CA LEU A 125 -10.14 2.39 13.13
C LEU A 125 -9.97 3.20 14.41
N ARG A 126 -11.08 3.71 14.91
CA ARG A 126 -11.19 4.43 16.18
C ARG A 126 -11.52 3.48 17.31
N ARG A 127 -10.95 3.76 18.47
CA ARG A 127 -11.27 3.11 19.73
C ARG A 127 -11.50 4.19 20.77
N SER A 128 -12.62 4.11 21.46
CA SER A 128 -12.87 4.79 22.72
C SER A 128 -13.03 3.73 23.82
N PRO A 129 -12.99 4.12 25.10
CA PRO A 129 -13.19 3.17 26.19
C PRO A 129 -14.54 2.44 26.14
N VAL A 130 -15.52 3.03 25.46
CA VAL A 130 -16.91 2.57 25.42
C VAL A 130 -17.39 2.15 24.04
N ALA A 131 -16.61 2.36 22.98
CA ALA A 131 -17.01 2.03 21.63
C ALA A 131 -15.78 1.85 20.72
N ALA A 132 -15.94 1.14 19.62
CA ALA A 132 -14.99 1.22 18.52
C ALA A 132 -15.75 1.47 17.24
N SER A 133 -15.13 2.15 16.28
CA SER A 133 -15.77 2.43 15.00
C SER A 133 -14.76 2.46 13.86
N LEU A 134 -15.22 2.06 12.68
CA LEU A 134 -14.50 2.21 11.43
C LEU A 134 -15.13 3.37 10.66
N ALA A 135 -14.33 4.36 10.31
CA ALA A 135 -14.79 5.52 9.56
C ALA A 135 -14.04 5.62 8.23
N VAL A 136 -14.78 5.89 7.15
CA VAL A 136 -14.21 6.15 5.81
C VAL A 136 -14.28 7.63 5.52
N TRP A 137 -13.12 8.25 5.39
CA TRP A 137 -12.95 9.67 5.16
C TRP A 137 -12.57 9.95 3.72
N ARG A 138 -13.20 10.97 3.13
CA ARG A 138 -12.72 11.56 1.88
C ARG A 138 -11.70 12.64 2.22
N VAL A 139 -10.47 12.49 1.74
CA VAL A 139 -9.35 13.39 2.05
C VAL A 139 -8.75 14.06 0.81
N GLY A 140 -8.99 13.51 -0.39
CA GLY A 140 -8.39 14.01 -1.64
C GLY A 140 -9.23 15.07 -2.38
N ASN A 141 -8.55 16.09 -2.92
CA ASN A 141 -9.11 17.15 -3.79
C ASN A 141 -10.28 17.96 -3.21
N THR A 142 -10.56 17.84 -1.90
CA THR A 142 -11.59 18.62 -1.22
C THR A 142 -10.97 19.79 -0.44
N LYS A 143 -11.73 20.89 -0.31
CA LYS A 143 -11.35 22.01 0.56
C LYS A 143 -11.28 21.55 2.01
N GLN A 144 -12.21 20.69 2.41
CA GLN A 144 -12.32 20.12 3.76
C GLN A 144 -12.54 18.60 3.64
N PRO A 145 -11.77 17.79 4.37
CA PRO A 145 -12.06 16.37 4.49
C PRO A 145 -13.40 16.14 5.21
N TYR A 146 -14.09 15.04 4.88
CA TYR A 146 -15.34 14.68 5.55
C TYR A 146 -15.47 13.16 5.70
N CYS A 147 -16.24 12.73 6.70
CA CYS A 147 -16.58 11.33 6.94
C CYS A 147 -17.73 10.92 6.01
N ALA A 148 -17.46 10.03 5.05
CA ALA A 148 -18.46 9.60 4.06
C ALA A 148 -19.28 8.39 4.52
N ALA A 149 -18.71 7.55 5.39
CA ALA A 149 -19.37 6.40 5.99
C ALA A 149 -18.74 6.07 7.34
N SER A 150 -19.54 5.51 8.26
CA SER A 150 -19.08 5.02 9.55
C SER A 150 -19.76 3.69 9.87
N LEU A 151 -19.05 2.83 10.59
CA LEU A 151 -19.51 1.55 11.08
C LEU A 151 -19.14 1.45 12.56
N ASP A 152 -20.15 1.40 13.41
CA ASP A 152 -19.96 1.16 14.84
C ASP A 152 -19.75 -0.33 15.10
N ILE A 153 -18.74 -0.64 15.90
CA ILE A 153 -18.34 -1.98 16.28
C ILE A 153 -18.85 -2.22 17.71
N PRO A 154 -19.58 -3.31 17.97
CA PRO A 154 -20.12 -3.60 19.29
C PRO A 154 -19.03 -3.63 20.37
N ILE A 155 -19.33 -3.05 21.54
CA ILE A 155 -18.43 -2.90 22.70
C ILE A 155 -17.88 -4.25 23.19
N SER A 156 -18.67 -5.32 23.06
CA SER A 156 -18.27 -6.69 23.41
C SER A 156 -17.12 -7.23 22.56
N SER A 157 -16.70 -6.49 21.54
CA SER A 157 -15.68 -6.89 20.58
C SER A 157 -14.60 -5.80 20.47
N VAL A 158 -13.37 -6.13 20.85
CA VAL A 158 -12.24 -5.19 20.71
C VAL A 158 -11.63 -5.42 19.32
N PRO A 159 -11.81 -4.49 18.34
CA PRO A 159 -11.28 -4.70 17.00
C PRO A 159 -9.76 -4.65 17.06
N LEU A 160 -9.09 -5.67 16.55
CA LEU A 160 -7.64 -5.82 16.61
C LEU A 160 -6.96 -5.23 15.38
N LYS A 161 -7.42 -5.61 14.19
CA LYS A 161 -6.90 -5.18 12.90
C LYS A 161 -8.01 -5.12 11.87
N PHE A 162 -7.87 -4.25 10.88
CA PHE A 162 -8.71 -4.22 9.70
C PHE A 162 -7.88 -4.18 8.41
N SER A 163 -8.53 -4.52 7.31
CA SER A 163 -8.08 -4.24 5.96
C SER A 163 -9.30 -3.86 5.13
N ALA A 164 -9.11 -2.97 4.16
CA ALA A 164 -10.19 -2.46 3.35
C ALA A 164 -9.74 -2.26 1.90
N THR A 165 -10.70 -2.40 0.98
CA THR A 165 -10.49 -2.16 -0.45
C THR A 165 -11.69 -1.43 -1.03
N MET A 166 -11.45 -0.61 -2.04
CA MET A 166 -12.52 -0.09 -2.89
C MET A 166 -13.08 -1.26 -3.70
N GLN A 167 -14.38 -1.27 -4.00
CA GLN A 167 -14.99 -2.15 -5.00
C GLN A 167 -15.11 -1.45 -6.36
N ARG A 168 -15.50 -2.19 -7.40
CA ARG A 168 -15.62 -1.64 -8.76
C ARG A 168 -16.60 -0.46 -8.78
N GLY A 169 -16.19 0.64 -9.40
CA GLY A 169 -17.00 1.85 -9.54
C GLY A 169 -16.82 2.91 -8.44
N CYS A 170 -15.85 2.74 -7.52
CA CYS A 170 -15.40 3.77 -6.58
C CYS A 170 -16.47 4.32 -5.61
N ARG A 171 -17.58 3.59 -5.41
CA ARG A 171 -18.72 3.99 -4.56
C ARG A 171 -18.98 3.06 -3.38
N GLU A 172 -18.30 1.94 -3.31
CA GLU A 172 -18.50 0.93 -2.28
C GLU A 172 -17.14 0.50 -1.76
N VAL A 173 -17.00 0.45 -0.43
CA VAL A 173 -15.79 -0.02 0.24
C VAL A 173 -16.12 -1.31 0.96
N LEU A 174 -15.35 -2.35 0.68
CA LEU A 174 -15.37 -3.58 1.44
C LEU A 174 -14.35 -3.46 2.57
N ILE A 175 -14.82 -3.54 3.81
CA ILE A 175 -13.98 -3.53 5.00
C ILE A 175 -14.12 -4.88 5.69
N ALA A 176 -13.00 -5.51 6.01
CA ALA A 176 -12.97 -6.66 6.90
C ALA A 176 -12.12 -6.33 8.13
N PHE A 177 -12.60 -6.74 9.30
CA PHE A 177 -11.87 -6.56 10.55
C PHE A 177 -11.98 -7.78 11.44
N ILE A 178 -10.95 -7.95 12.26
CA ILE A 178 -10.88 -8.96 13.30
C ILE A 178 -11.21 -8.27 14.62
N SER A 179 -12.03 -8.89 15.45
CA SER A 179 -12.29 -8.44 16.81
C SER A 179 -12.15 -9.58 17.80
N SER A 180 -11.54 -9.32 18.95
CA SER A 180 -11.48 -10.27 20.06
C SER A 180 -12.83 -10.32 20.76
N THR A 181 -13.30 -11.52 21.07
CA THR A 181 -14.38 -11.77 22.03
C THR A 181 -13.79 -12.41 23.28
N GLY A 182 -14.56 -12.50 24.37
CA GLY A 182 -14.09 -13.16 25.60
C GLY A 182 -13.83 -14.67 25.46
N SER A 183 -14.16 -15.28 24.31
CA SER A 183 -14.06 -16.73 24.08
C SER A 183 -13.40 -17.10 22.75
N GLY A 184 -12.89 -16.12 22.01
CA GLY A 184 -12.35 -16.35 20.67
C GLY A 184 -12.17 -15.06 19.88
N THR A 185 -12.23 -15.19 18.55
CA THR A 185 -12.14 -14.06 17.62
C THR A 185 -13.25 -14.11 16.60
N LEU A 186 -13.71 -12.94 16.17
CA LEU A 186 -14.68 -12.75 15.10
C LEU A 186 -13.98 -12.10 13.92
N LEU A 187 -14.19 -12.65 12.72
CA LEU A 187 -13.90 -11.99 11.46
C LEU A 187 -15.22 -11.46 10.90
N ASN A 188 -15.35 -10.14 10.78
CA ASN A 188 -16.52 -9.52 10.16
C ASN A 188 -16.12 -8.82 8.87
N ALA A 189 -16.97 -8.91 7.85
CA ALA A 189 -16.84 -8.14 6.61
C ALA A 189 -18.13 -7.37 6.31
N TYR A 190 -17.96 -6.09 6.00
CA TYR A 190 -19.03 -5.16 5.69
C TYR A 190 -18.77 -4.44 4.38
N SER A 191 -19.84 -4.19 3.65
CA SER A 191 -19.87 -3.26 2.53
C SER A 191 -20.43 -1.92 3.00
N LEU A 192 -19.72 -0.84 2.68
CA LEU A 192 -20.11 0.53 2.97
C LEU A 192 -20.26 1.29 1.65
N PHE A 193 -21.47 1.81 1.40
CA PHE A 193 -21.68 2.75 0.30
C PHE A 193 -21.13 4.12 0.69
N LEU A 194 -20.43 4.78 -0.23
CA LEU A 194 -19.82 6.08 -0.02
C LEU A 194 -20.73 7.18 -0.58
N LYS A 195 -21.00 8.19 0.23
CA LYS A 195 -21.81 9.32 -0.19
C LYS A 195 -21.03 10.37 -1.00
N PRO A 196 -21.61 10.89 -2.09
CA PRO A 196 -21.13 12.13 -2.68
C PRO A 196 -21.37 13.30 -1.72
N GLN A 197 -20.50 14.31 -1.78
CA GLN A 197 -20.52 15.48 -0.89
C GLN A 197 -21.80 16.34 -0.99
N LEU A 198 -22.62 16.15 -2.04
CA LEU A 198 -23.70 17.07 -2.40
C LEU A 198 -25.06 16.76 -1.74
N ASP A 199 -25.18 15.66 -0.99
CA ASP A 199 -26.44 15.21 -0.40
C ASP A 199 -26.45 15.42 1.13
N ASP A 200 -26.62 16.66 1.58
CA ASP A 200 -26.64 17.04 3.00
C ASP A 200 -27.88 16.52 3.77
N ASP A 201 -28.96 16.14 3.08
CA ASP A 201 -30.26 15.85 3.72
C ASP A 201 -30.56 14.35 3.99
N PHE A 202 -29.72 13.42 3.51
CA PHE A 202 -29.98 11.99 3.71
C PHE A 202 -29.11 11.44 4.85
N GLY A 203 -29.63 10.56 5.71
CA GLY A 203 -28.85 9.89 6.77
C GLY A 203 -27.69 9.05 6.22
N LEU A 204 -26.63 8.79 7.01
CA LEU A 204 -25.49 7.97 6.59
C LEU A 204 -25.97 6.60 6.07
N PRO A 205 -25.37 6.07 4.98
CA PRO A 205 -25.82 4.81 4.42
C PRO A 205 -25.56 3.70 5.43
N SER A 206 -26.56 2.86 5.66
CA SER A 206 -26.44 1.77 6.61
C SER A 206 -25.39 0.75 6.13
N PRO A 207 -24.43 0.36 6.97
CA PRO A 207 -23.45 -0.65 6.63
C PRO A 207 -24.13 -1.99 6.32
N ARG A 208 -23.74 -2.65 5.22
CA ARG A 208 -24.26 -3.96 4.84
C ARG A 208 -23.32 -5.06 5.35
N ALA A 209 -23.77 -5.83 6.34
CA ALA A 209 -23.04 -7.03 6.77
C ALA A 209 -23.01 -8.06 5.64
N ILE A 210 -21.81 -8.54 5.29
CA ILE A 210 -21.62 -9.57 4.25
C ILE A 210 -21.37 -10.93 4.90
N CYS A 211 -20.42 -11.00 5.83
CA CYS A 211 -20.17 -12.22 6.59
C CYS A 211 -19.66 -11.92 8.00
N SER A 212 -19.96 -12.84 8.91
CA SER A 212 -19.43 -12.87 10.27
C SER A 212 -19.04 -14.31 10.57
N ILE A 213 -17.76 -14.52 10.88
CA ILE A 213 -17.20 -15.85 11.13
C ILE A 213 -16.58 -15.83 12.52
N TYR A 214 -17.18 -16.61 13.41
CA TYR A 214 -16.66 -16.83 14.75
C TYR A 214 -15.67 -17.99 14.78
N ARG A 215 -14.57 -17.81 15.52
CA ARG A 215 -13.59 -18.84 15.75
C ARG A 215 -13.24 -18.93 17.25
N PRO A 216 -13.53 -20.06 17.92
CA PRO A 216 -13.19 -20.22 19.33
C PRO A 216 -11.67 -20.33 19.52
N GLU A 217 -11.17 -19.99 20.71
CA GLU A 217 -9.73 -20.04 21.01
C GLU A 217 -9.09 -21.40 20.76
N SER A 218 -9.82 -22.48 21.01
CA SER A 218 -9.38 -23.86 20.78
C SER A 218 -9.03 -24.17 19.31
N GLU A 219 -9.55 -23.38 18.36
CA GLU A 219 -9.31 -23.54 16.93
C GLU A 219 -8.26 -22.57 16.35
N GLY A 220 -7.62 -21.79 17.23
CA GLY A 220 -6.74 -20.67 16.88
C GLY A 220 -7.49 -19.36 16.68
N GLN A 221 -6.83 -18.24 16.97
CA GLN A 221 -7.40 -16.90 16.85
C GLN A 221 -6.99 -16.24 15.51
N PHE A 222 -7.84 -15.39 14.94
CA PHE A 222 -7.44 -14.58 13.79
C PHE A 222 -6.40 -13.53 14.21
N TYR A 223 -5.31 -13.37 13.44
CA TYR A 223 -4.23 -12.41 13.78
C TYR A 223 -3.96 -11.35 12.72
N GLU A 224 -4.36 -11.60 11.47
CA GLU A 224 -4.18 -10.71 10.33
C GLU A 224 -5.32 -10.91 9.33
N VAL A 225 -5.77 -9.82 8.71
CA VAL A 225 -6.83 -9.80 7.69
C VAL A 225 -6.37 -8.97 6.51
N ARG A 226 -6.65 -9.44 5.30
CA ARG A 226 -6.42 -8.72 4.04
C ARG A 226 -7.66 -8.79 3.15
N VAL A 227 -7.93 -7.71 2.45
CA VAL A 227 -9.05 -7.63 1.51
C VAL A 227 -8.55 -7.21 0.13
N LEU A 228 -8.92 -7.97 -0.90
CA LEU A 228 -8.66 -7.62 -2.30
C LEU A 228 -9.89 -7.90 -3.15
N GLY A 229 -10.46 -6.86 -3.75
CA GLY A 229 -11.70 -6.97 -4.50
C GLY A 229 -12.84 -7.52 -3.64
N HIS A 230 -13.29 -8.74 -3.94
CA HIS A 230 -14.31 -9.47 -3.18
C HIS A 230 -13.75 -10.60 -2.32
N ILE A 231 -12.43 -10.74 -2.22
CA ILE A 231 -11.78 -11.80 -1.44
C ILE A 231 -11.34 -11.22 -0.11
N VAL A 232 -11.80 -11.81 0.98
CA VAL A 232 -11.31 -11.57 2.33
C VAL A 232 -10.46 -12.76 2.73
N ALA A 233 -9.22 -12.52 3.17
CA ALA A 233 -8.35 -13.56 3.71
C ALA A 233 -7.98 -13.24 5.16
N ALA A 234 -7.99 -14.25 6.03
CA ALA A 234 -7.61 -14.11 7.42
C ALA A 234 -6.62 -15.21 7.83
N GLY A 235 -5.56 -14.83 8.53
CA GLY A 235 -4.55 -15.76 9.04
C GLY A 235 -4.93 -16.31 10.41
N ILE A 236 -4.64 -17.59 10.64
CA ILE A 236 -4.92 -18.34 11.87
C ILE A 236 -3.63 -19.08 12.27
N PRO A 237 -2.95 -18.70 13.37
CA PRO A 237 -1.81 -19.44 13.87
C PRO A 237 -2.30 -20.67 14.66
N GLN A 238 -1.58 -21.78 14.54
CA GLN A 238 -1.87 -23.01 15.26
C GLN A 238 -0.76 -23.34 16.24
N PHE A 239 -1.09 -23.29 17.52
CA PHE A 239 -0.17 -23.63 18.60
C PHE A 239 -0.40 -25.07 19.03
N VAL A 240 0.56 -25.95 18.74
CA VAL A 240 0.59 -27.31 19.28
C VAL A 240 1.49 -27.30 20.52
N ASN A 241 0.98 -27.78 21.65
CA ASN A 241 1.71 -27.93 22.92
C ASN A 241 2.16 -26.64 23.64
N TYR A 242 1.41 -25.54 23.55
CA TYR A 242 1.69 -24.27 24.28
C TYR A 242 3.10 -23.67 24.05
N ILE A 243 3.78 -24.05 22.97
CA ILE A 243 5.07 -23.46 22.61
C ILE A 243 4.86 -22.02 22.16
N LEU A 244 5.80 -21.13 22.51
CA LEU A 244 5.77 -19.68 22.18
C LEU A 244 5.76 -19.37 20.67
N SER A 245 5.96 -20.36 19.80
CA SER A 245 5.94 -20.20 18.35
C SER A 245 4.88 -21.11 17.73
N PRO A 246 4.06 -20.60 16.79
CA PRO A 246 3.05 -21.41 16.14
C PRO A 246 3.72 -22.52 15.34
N SER A 247 3.16 -23.72 15.49
CA SER A 247 3.62 -24.93 14.81
C SER A 247 3.17 -24.98 13.34
N ALA A 248 2.04 -24.34 13.03
CA ALA A 248 1.49 -24.26 11.68
C ALA A 248 0.68 -22.97 11.54
N TYR A 249 0.43 -22.57 10.30
CA TYR A 249 -0.46 -21.46 9.97
C TYR A 249 -1.53 -21.97 9.02
N ARG A 250 -2.77 -21.47 9.17
CA ARG A 250 -3.84 -21.68 8.22
C ARG A 250 -4.37 -20.35 7.74
N LEU A 251 -4.90 -20.33 6.52
CA LEU A 251 -5.48 -19.14 5.92
C LEU A 251 -6.94 -19.42 5.59
N LEU A 252 -7.85 -18.63 6.14
CA LEU A 252 -9.26 -18.65 5.78
C LEU A 252 -9.51 -17.64 4.66
N PHE A 253 -9.98 -18.11 3.52
CA PHE A 253 -10.46 -17.27 2.42
C PHE A 253 -11.98 -17.25 2.39
N VAL A 254 -12.54 -16.08 2.14
CA VAL A 254 -13.97 -15.86 1.96
C VAL A 254 -14.17 -15.05 0.69
N ASN A 255 -14.87 -15.63 -0.29
CA ASN A 255 -15.34 -14.89 -1.45
C ASN A 255 -16.69 -14.24 -1.06
N THR A 256 -16.72 -12.91 -0.96
CA THR A 256 -17.89 -12.16 -0.50
C THR A 256 -19.01 -12.08 -1.52
N LEU A 257 -18.75 -12.37 -2.79
CA LEU A 257 -19.80 -12.45 -3.82
C LEU A 257 -20.54 -13.78 -3.76
N THR A 258 -19.80 -14.89 -3.65
CA THR A 258 -20.39 -16.24 -3.67
C THR A 258 -20.77 -16.74 -2.27
N GLY A 259 -20.18 -16.17 -1.22
CA GLY A 259 -20.26 -16.66 0.16
C GLY A 259 -19.40 -17.89 0.42
N GLN A 260 -18.59 -18.32 -0.56
CA GLN A 260 -17.74 -19.50 -0.43
C GLN A 260 -16.62 -19.24 0.56
N GLN A 261 -16.38 -20.22 1.44
CA GLN A 261 -15.31 -20.21 2.43
C GLN A 261 -14.36 -21.38 2.15
N CYS A 262 -13.06 -21.12 2.28
CA CYS A 262 -12.03 -22.11 2.06
C CYS A 262 -10.94 -21.97 3.12
N LEU A 263 -10.66 -23.04 3.85
CA LEU A 263 -9.53 -23.09 4.78
C LEU A 263 -8.34 -23.73 4.07
N VAL A 264 -7.22 -23.02 4.02
CA VAL A 264 -6.03 -23.41 3.29
C VAL A 264 -4.86 -23.65 4.23
N ASP A 265 -4.13 -24.74 3.98
CA ASP A 265 -2.84 -25.03 4.59
C ASP A 265 -1.71 -24.70 3.61
N PRO A 266 -0.88 -23.66 3.87
CA PRO A 266 0.24 -23.29 3.03
C PRO A 266 1.40 -24.29 3.02
N LYS A 267 1.42 -25.31 3.91
CA LYS A 267 2.49 -26.31 4.03
C LYS A 267 3.89 -25.67 4.13
N LEU A 268 4.04 -24.84 5.15
CA LEU A 268 5.29 -24.15 5.45
C LEU A 268 6.37 -25.16 5.90
N PRO A 269 7.62 -25.05 5.41
CA PRO A 269 8.68 -26.06 5.63
C PRO A 269 9.21 -26.00 7.07
N ASP A 270 9.17 -24.82 7.67
CA ASP A 270 9.81 -24.48 8.93
C ASP A 270 8.87 -23.68 9.83
N GLN A 271 9.25 -23.57 11.10
CA GLN A 271 8.61 -22.66 12.04
C GLN A 271 8.98 -21.22 11.71
N PHE A 272 7.96 -20.42 11.41
CA PHE A 272 8.08 -18.97 11.27
C PHE A 272 7.87 -18.32 12.63
N ALA A 273 8.72 -17.35 12.96
CA ALA A 273 8.48 -16.50 14.14
C ALA A 273 7.23 -15.62 13.91
N GLN A 274 7.11 -15.12 12.67
CA GLN A 274 6.03 -14.25 12.22
C GLN A 274 5.77 -14.53 10.75
N LEU A 275 4.49 -14.65 10.39
CA LEU A 275 4.03 -14.83 9.03
C LEU A 275 3.09 -13.70 8.66
N HIS A 276 3.43 -12.94 7.64
CA HIS A 276 2.55 -12.00 6.98
C HIS A 276 2.08 -12.54 5.64
N PHE A 277 0.94 -12.04 5.17
CA PHE A 277 0.49 -12.35 3.83
C PHE A 277 -0.12 -11.15 3.12
N LYS A 278 -0.02 -11.17 1.80
CA LYS A 278 -0.60 -10.17 0.91
C LYS A 278 -1.37 -10.87 -0.21
N LEU A 279 -2.47 -10.24 -0.61
CA LEU A 279 -3.29 -10.70 -1.72
C LEU A 279 -2.97 -9.87 -2.96
N TYR A 280 -2.80 -10.55 -4.08
CA TYR A 280 -2.77 -9.99 -5.42
C TYR A 280 -3.83 -10.70 -6.27
N ARG A 281 -4.15 -10.14 -7.44
CA ARG A 281 -5.32 -10.53 -8.25
C ARG A 281 -5.49 -12.06 -8.45
N ARG A 282 -4.39 -12.80 -8.58
CA ARG A 282 -4.38 -14.26 -8.72
C ARG A 282 -3.35 -14.94 -7.84
N GLN A 283 -2.71 -14.20 -6.95
CA GLN A 283 -1.54 -14.68 -6.22
C GLN A 283 -1.68 -14.35 -4.73
N LEU A 284 -1.12 -15.24 -3.93
CA LEU A 284 -0.96 -15.11 -2.50
C LEU A 284 0.54 -15.03 -2.22
N VAL A 285 0.96 -13.94 -1.59
CA VAL A 285 2.33 -13.80 -1.12
C VAL A 285 2.36 -14.07 0.37
N LEU A 286 3.21 -15.00 0.78
CA LEU A 286 3.52 -15.30 2.17
C LEU A 286 4.93 -14.79 2.47
N ALA A 287 5.08 -13.98 3.49
CA ALA A 287 6.37 -13.50 3.96
C ALA A 287 6.57 -13.90 5.42
N GLY A 288 7.78 -14.29 5.79
CA GLY A 288 8.07 -14.57 7.18
C GLY A 288 9.54 -14.80 7.46
N VAL A 289 9.93 -14.66 8.72
CA VAL A 289 11.32 -14.84 9.16
C VAL A 289 11.50 -16.24 9.75
N ARG A 290 12.45 -17.00 9.18
CA ARG A 290 12.87 -18.30 9.74
C ARG A 290 13.79 -18.09 10.95
N LYS A 291 14.02 -19.15 11.74
CA LYS A 291 14.89 -19.13 12.94
C LYS A 291 16.32 -18.61 12.72
N GLN A 292 16.83 -18.65 11.49
CA GLN A 292 18.16 -18.16 11.12
C GLN A 292 18.16 -16.68 10.69
N SER A 293 17.13 -15.93 11.08
CA SER A 293 16.90 -14.55 10.66
C SER A 293 16.80 -14.40 9.13
N THR A 294 16.41 -15.42 8.37
CA THR A 294 16.24 -15.27 6.91
C THR A 294 14.79 -14.92 6.61
N LEU A 295 14.57 -13.75 5.98
CA LEU A 295 13.29 -13.42 5.40
C LEU A 295 13.04 -14.32 4.19
N LEU A 296 11.96 -15.08 4.27
CA LEU A 296 11.47 -15.93 3.22
C LEU A 296 10.21 -15.30 2.61
N ILE A 297 10.17 -15.21 1.29
CA ILE A 297 8.97 -14.84 0.56
C ILE A 297 8.57 -15.96 -0.38
N ARG A 298 7.32 -16.40 -0.30
CA ARG A 298 6.73 -17.43 -1.15
C ARG A 298 5.53 -16.89 -1.87
N ILE A 299 5.51 -17.08 -3.17
CA ILE A 299 4.43 -16.64 -4.04
C ILE A 299 3.68 -17.87 -4.51
N HIS A 300 2.40 -17.96 -4.19
CA HIS A 300 1.51 -19.04 -4.60
C HIS A 300 0.42 -18.48 -5.51
N ASP A 301 -0.14 -19.32 -6.36
CA ASP A 301 -1.43 -19.01 -6.97
C ASP A 301 -2.53 -19.08 -5.90
N LEU A 302 -3.53 -18.22 -6.01
CA LEU A 302 -4.75 -18.35 -5.22
C LEU A 302 -5.53 -19.61 -5.69
N PRO A 303 -6.13 -20.40 -4.77
CA PRO A 303 -6.93 -21.55 -5.16
C PRO A 303 -8.07 -21.15 -6.10
N ASP A 304 -8.31 -21.93 -7.16
CA ASP A 304 -9.40 -21.67 -8.11
C ASP A 304 -10.78 -21.63 -7.44
N THR A 305 -10.95 -22.35 -6.33
CA THR A 305 -12.15 -22.31 -5.50
C THR A 305 -12.41 -20.92 -4.91
N VAL A 306 -11.38 -20.11 -4.67
CA VAL A 306 -11.51 -18.75 -4.16
C VAL A 306 -11.80 -17.76 -5.31
N LEU A 307 -11.18 -17.99 -6.48
CA LEU A 307 -11.27 -17.11 -7.65
C LEU A 307 -12.53 -17.32 -8.51
N ASN A 308 -13.25 -18.42 -8.33
CA ASN A 308 -14.39 -18.75 -9.19
C ASN A 308 -15.65 -17.96 -8.81
N ASP A 309 -15.82 -16.79 -9.43
CA ASP A 309 -17.02 -15.94 -9.30
C ASP A 309 -18.32 -16.63 -9.74
N ASN A 310 -18.22 -17.64 -10.61
CA ASN A 310 -19.37 -18.35 -11.17
C ASN A 310 -19.82 -19.55 -10.32
N ALA A 311 -19.12 -19.84 -9.22
CA ALA A 311 -19.52 -20.93 -8.33
C ALA A 311 -20.89 -20.59 -7.71
N ARG A 312 -21.95 -21.15 -8.30
CA ARG A 312 -23.30 -21.15 -7.69
C ARG A 312 -23.16 -21.71 -6.29
N LYS A 313 -23.62 -20.99 -5.25
CA LYS A 313 -23.64 -21.34 -3.80
C LYS A 313 -23.55 -22.85 -3.52
N LEU A 314 -22.37 -23.42 -3.69
CA LEU A 314 -22.12 -24.85 -3.60
C LEU A 314 -21.36 -25.04 -2.31
N LEU A 315 -21.93 -25.91 -1.49
CA LEU A 315 -21.45 -26.49 -0.23
C LEU A 315 -20.14 -25.90 0.32
N VAL A 316 -20.22 -25.40 1.56
CA VAL A 316 -19.06 -25.09 2.40
C VAL A 316 -18.09 -26.27 2.32
N SER A 317 -16.96 -26.08 1.65
CA SER A 317 -15.89 -27.07 1.65
C SER A 317 -15.30 -27.07 3.06
N THR A 318 -15.78 -27.98 3.89
CA THR A 318 -15.27 -28.18 5.26
C THR A 318 -13.88 -28.81 5.26
N GLY A 319 -13.40 -29.29 4.10
CA GLY A 319 -12.07 -29.85 3.94
C GLY A 319 -10.97 -28.78 3.95
N LEU A 320 -9.88 -29.08 4.65
CA LEU A 320 -8.63 -28.33 4.59
C LEU A 320 -7.98 -28.53 3.22
N ILE A 321 -7.81 -27.45 2.46
CA ILE A 321 -7.17 -27.50 1.14
C ILE A 321 -5.68 -27.24 1.31
N ALA A 322 -4.84 -28.16 0.82
CA ALA A 322 -3.41 -27.91 0.72
C ALA A 322 -3.14 -26.91 -0.42
N LEU A 323 -2.38 -25.86 -0.14
CA LEU A 323 -1.92 -24.95 -1.17
C LEU A 323 -0.96 -25.68 -2.12
N ALA A 324 -1.00 -25.33 -3.41
CA ALA A 324 -0.03 -25.82 -4.37
C ALA A 324 1.40 -25.35 -3.98
N PRO A 325 2.46 -26.05 -4.41
CA PRO A 325 3.83 -25.57 -4.24
C PRO A 325 3.98 -24.12 -4.68
N PRO A 326 4.84 -23.31 -4.02
CA PRO A 326 5.03 -21.93 -4.41
C PRO A 326 5.52 -21.85 -5.87
N ASN A 327 4.96 -20.91 -6.63
CA ASN A 327 5.41 -20.56 -7.97
C ASN A 327 6.87 -20.08 -7.93
N THR A 328 7.20 -19.30 -6.89
CA THR A 328 8.53 -18.73 -6.70
C THR A 328 8.78 -18.55 -5.21
N GLU A 329 10.02 -18.82 -4.80
CA GLU A 329 10.49 -18.67 -3.43
C GLU A 329 11.75 -17.82 -3.44
N TYR A 330 11.78 -16.79 -2.58
CA TYR A 330 12.90 -15.88 -2.41
C TYR A 330 13.42 -15.99 -0.99
N GLU A 331 14.73 -16.13 -0.86
CA GLU A 331 15.42 -16.09 0.42
C GLU A 331 16.37 -14.89 0.43
N THR A 332 16.24 -14.07 1.45
CA THR A 332 17.17 -12.96 1.69
C THR A 332 17.80 -13.13 3.06
N PRO A 333 19.12 -12.94 3.18
CA PRO A 333 19.73 -12.83 4.49
C PRO A 333 19.17 -11.55 5.13
N THR A 334 18.27 -11.70 6.09
CA THR A 334 17.97 -10.61 7.02
C THR A 334 18.81 -10.86 8.28
N THR A 335 19.08 -9.82 9.04
CA THR A 335 19.84 -10.00 10.28
C THR A 335 18.93 -10.08 11.50
N ASP A 336 17.67 -9.64 11.38
CA ASP A 336 16.77 -9.44 12.51
C ASP A 336 15.28 -9.67 12.17
N PHE A 337 14.43 -9.50 13.18
CA PHE A 337 13.02 -9.93 13.17
C PHE A 337 12.05 -8.93 12.53
N ASP A 338 12.42 -7.66 12.43
CA ASP A 338 11.47 -6.60 12.06
C ASP A 338 11.55 -6.28 10.56
N TYR A 339 10.45 -6.53 9.86
CA TYR A 339 10.26 -6.16 8.47
C TYR A 339 8.82 -5.68 8.25
N GLU A 340 8.66 -4.78 7.29
CA GLU A 340 7.35 -4.30 6.84
C GLU A 340 7.20 -4.55 5.33
N LEU A 341 6.04 -5.05 4.92
CA LEU A 341 5.71 -5.25 3.51
C LEU A 341 5.13 -3.96 2.91
N SER A 342 5.24 -3.80 1.59
CA SER A 342 4.59 -2.71 0.88
C SER A 342 3.08 -2.65 1.16
N ALA A 343 2.53 -1.44 1.17
CA ALA A 343 1.11 -1.19 1.39
C ALA A 343 0.22 -2.04 0.46
N ASP A 344 -1.02 -2.30 0.89
CA ASP A 344 -1.98 -3.07 0.08
C ASP A 344 -2.23 -2.35 -1.24
N SER A 345 -2.05 -3.07 -2.34
CA SER A 345 -2.18 -2.52 -3.68
C SER A 345 -3.54 -2.84 -4.27
N THR A 346 -4.20 -1.84 -4.84
CA THR A 346 -5.37 -2.05 -5.70
C THR A 346 -4.98 -2.20 -7.18
N ARG A 347 -3.69 -2.10 -7.47
CA ARG A 347 -3.12 -2.07 -8.82
C ARG A 347 -2.42 -3.38 -9.13
N ASN A 348 -2.23 -3.62 -10.42
CA ASN A 348 -1.41 -4.74 -10.87
C ASN A 348 0.06 -4.35 -10.73
N LEU A 349 0.66 -4.65 -9.58
CA LEU A 349 2.10 -4.53 -9.40
C LEU A 349 2.80 -5.75 -10.01
N SER A 350 4.01 -5.53 -10.51
CA SER A 350 4.90 -6.61 -10.98
C SER A 350 5.78 -7.19 -9.88
N HIS A 351 5.77 -6.60 -8.68
CA HIS A 351 6.60 -6.98 -7.56
C HIS A 351 5.93 -6.65 -6.23
N ILE A 352 6.38 -7.32 -5.17
CA ILE A 352 6.16 -6.92 -3.77
C ILE A 352 7.47 -6.36 -3.23
N SER A 353 7.38 -5.40 -2.31
CA SER A 353 8.56 -4.85 -1.65
C SER A 353 8.53 -5.13 -0.15
N ALA A 354 9.70 -5.28 0.45
CA ALA A 354 9.86 -5.38 1.90
C ALA A 354 10.98 -4.45 2.35
N ILE A 355 10.78 -3.77 3.49
CA ILE A 355 11.81 -2.99 4.17
C ILE A 355 12.14 -3.70 5.48
N SER A 356 13.43 -3.85 5.78
CA SER A 356 13.90 -4.47 7.02
C SER A 356 14.93 -3.57 7.69
N PHE A 357 14.75 -3.41 9.00
CA PHE A 357 15.64 -2.62 9.85
C PHE A 357 16.46 -3.56 10.74
N HIS A 358 17.73 -3.22 10.93
CA HIS A 358 18.65 -4.00 11.74
C HIS A 358 18.47 -3.69 13.22
N SER A 359 18.61 -4.73 14.04
CA SER A 359 18.66 -4.60 15.49
C SER A 359 20.00 -4.05 15.94
N LEU A 360 19.98 -3.32 17.05
CA LEU A 360 21.13 -2.68 17.69
C LEU A 360 22.30 -3.63 17.98
N VAL A 361 22.05 -4.94 18.02
CA VAL A 361 23.05 -5.96 18.38
C VAL A 361 24.09 -6.18 17.28
N ARG A 362 23.74 -5.94 16.00
CA ARG A 362 24.65 -6.16 14.86
C ARG A 362 24.69 -4.93 13.97
N ARG A 363 25.86 -4.31 13.85
CA ARG A 363 26.11 -3.28 12.82
C ARG A 363 26.04 -3.92 11.44
N ALA A 364 24.88 -3.91 10.82
CA ALA A 364 24.72 -4.23 9.41
C ALA A 364 23.72 -3.25 8.77
N ASP A 365 23.80 -3.15 7.44
CA ASP A 365 23.05 -2.17 6.65
C ASP A 365 21.57 -2.53 6.59
N ASP A 366 20.66 -1.58 6.76
CA ASP A 366 19.23 -1.77 6.51
C ASP A 366 18.96 -2.04 5.03
N TYR A 367 17.87 -2.76 4.71
CA TYR A 367 17.59 -3.16 3.32
C TYR A 367 16.16 -2.89 2.88
N VAL A 368 16.02 -2.47 1.63
CA VAL A 368 14.77 -2.64 0.87
C VAL A 368 14.96 -3.67 -0.22
N PHE A 369 14.05 -4.63 -0.27
CA PHE A 369 14.02 -5.73 -1.21
C PHE A 369 12.84 -5.60 -2.15
N HIS A 370 13.05 -5.88 -3.44
CA HIS A 370 11.98 -5.99 -4.44
C HIS A 370 11.92 -7.41 -5.00
N PHE A 371 10.76 -8.05 -4.86
CA PHE A 371 10.54 -9.44 -5.26
C PHE A 371 9.52 -9.51 -6.39
N PRO A 372 9.92 -9.92 -7.60
CA PRO A 372 9.00 -10.08 -8.72
C PRO A 372 7.84 -11.02 -8.40
N LEU A 373 6.65 -10.63 -8.83
CA LEU A 373 5.45 -11.46 -8.80
C LEU A 373 5.32 -12.31 -10.06
N ASP A 374 6.03 -11.95 -11.14
CA ASP A 374 6.05 -12.73 -12.37
C ASP A 374 6.65 -14.11 -12.13
N ARG A 375 6.07 -15.12 -12.80
CA ARG A 375 6.51 -16.51 -12.66
C ARG A 375 7.93 -16.66 -13.19
N VAL A 376 8.88 -16.81 -12.27
CA VAL A 376 10.16 -17.42 -12.59
C VAL A 376 9.87 -18.89 -12.90
N GLY A 377 10.44 -19.43 -13.98
CA GLY A 377 10.18 -20.80 -14.42
C GLY A 377 10.31 -21.84 -13.27
N PRO A 378 9.63 -22.99 -13.38
CA PRO A 378 9.48 -23.92 -12.27
C PRO A 378 10.83 -24.39 -11.70
N GLY A 379 11.03 -24.17 -10.39
CA GLY A 379 11.98 -24.93 -9.57
C GLY A 379 13.28 -24.24 -9.13
N GLY A 380 13.52 -22.98 -9.51
CA GLY A 380 14.70 -22.22 -9.03
C GLY A 380 14.38 -21.30 -7.86
N PRO A 381 15.29 -21.12 -6.87
CA PRO A 381 15.19 -20.02 -5.93
C PRO A 381 15.22 -18.70 -6.72
N GLY A 382 14.18 -17.89 -6.56
CA GLY A 382 14.11 -16.57 -7.13
C GLY A 382 15.20 -15.70 -6.50
N LYS A 383 15.79 -14.81 -7.30
CA LYS A 383 16.63 -13.73 -6.78
C LYS A 383 15.78 -12.46 -6.68
N PRO A 384 15.81 -11.72 -5.56
CA PRO A 384 15.20 -10.41 -5.51
C PRO A 384 15.77 -9.57 -6.66
N SER A 385 14.92 -8.81 -7.34
CA SER A 385 15.36 -7.99 -8.48
C SER A 385 16.33 -6.91 -8.05
N PHE A 386 16.07 -6.32 -6.87
CA PHE A 386 16.85 -5.22 -6.35
C PHE A 386 16.94 -5.30 -4.83
N ILE A 387 18.13 -4.98 -4.34
CA ILE A 387 18.45 -4.87 -2.92
C ILE A 387 19.06 -3.49 -2.74
N HIS A 388 18.43 -2.65 -1.93
CA HIS A 388 18.88 -1.31 -1.64
C HIS A 388 19.38 -1.25 -0.20
N PRO A 389 20.70 -1.34 0.04
CA PRO A 389 21.24 -1.06 1.36
C PRO A 389 21.05 0.42 1.70
N PHE A 390 20.71 0.70 2.95
CA PHE A 390 20.66 2.03 3.51
C PHE A 390 21.07 1.98 4.99
N ASN A 391 21.26 3.14 5.60
CA ASN A 391 21.70 3.22 6.99
C ASN A 391 20.79 4.17 7.76
N THR A 392 20.21 3.66 8.84
CA THR A 392 19.63 4.47 9.91
C THR A 392 20.69 4.88 10.94
N HIS A 393 20.32 5.76 11.87
CA HIS A 393 21.25 6.15 12.93
C HIS A 393 21.52 4.95 13.86
N ALA A 394 22.80 4.69 14.17
CA ALA A 394 23.20 3.50 14.95
C ALA A 394 22.60 3.40 16.37
N SER A 395 22.10 4.52 16.91
CA SER A 395 21.39 4.59 18.19
C SER A 395 19.90 4.87 18.03
N ALA A 396 19.31 4.52 16.89
CA ALA A 396 17.90 4.70 16.63
C ALA A 396 17.16 3.40 16.35
N SER A 397 15.84 3.43 16.50
CA SER A 397 14.92 2.38 16.09
C SER A 397 13.80 2.97 15.24
N ALA A 398 13.35 2.21 14.24
CA ALA A 398 12.12 2.52 13.53
C ALA A 398 10.93 1.93 14.31
N GLU A 399 10.01 2.78 14.79
CA GLU A 399 8.85 2.33 15.58
C GLU A 399 7.60 2.12 14.73
N ILE A 400 7.30 3.06 13.84
CA ILE A 400 6.13 3.00 12.95
C ILE A 400 6.63 3.10 11.53
N VAL A 401 6.49 2.05 10.74
CA VAL A 401 7.01 1.97 9.37
C VAL A 401 5.86 1.92 8.39
N CYS A 402 5.95 2.70 7.31
CA CYS A 402 5.05 2.60 6.18
C CYS A 402 5.86 2.56 4.88
N LEU A 403 5.80 1.42 4.20
CA LEU A 403 6.36 1.25 2.86
C LEU A 403 5.26 1.48 1.82
N GLY A 404 5.54 2.35 0.85
CA GLY A 404 4.62 2.66 -0.25
C GLY A 404 4.21 1.42 -1.05
N GLU A 405 3.10 1.52 -1.78
CA GLU A 405 2.54 0.46 -2.61
C GLU A 405 3.58 -0.16 -3.56
N THR A 406 4.40 0.67 -4.21
CA THR A 406 5.47 0.26 -5.14
C THR A 406 6.82 0.06 -4.45
N GLY A 407 6.92 0.35 -3.15
CA GLY A 407 8.15 0.28 -2.37
C GLY A 407 9.23 1.28 -2.76
N ARG A 408 8.96 2.28 -3.60
CA ARG A 408 9.97 3.32 -3.93
C ARG A 408 10.11 4.35 -2.84
N ARG A 409 9.09 4.59 -2.05
CA ARG A 409 9.12 5.54 -0.94
C ARG A 409 8.72 4.83 0.33
N ALA A 410 9.38 5.20 1.41
CA ALA A 410 9.00 4.79 2.75
C ALA A 410 8.98 6.02 3.66
N VAL A 411 8.16 5.94 4.70
CA VAL A 411 8.12 6.90 5.80
C VAL A 411 8.12 6.10 7.09
N TRP A 412 8.90 6.53 8.07
CA TRP A 412 8.84 5.93 9.40
C TRP A 412 9.09 6.95 10.50
N LEU A 413 8.60 6.62 11.69
CA LEU A 413 8.95 7.32 12.92
C LEU A 413 10.22 6.68 13.51
N GLU A 414 11.29 7.45 13.58
CA GLU A 414 12.56 7.04 14.17
C GLU A 414 12.70 7.60 15.59
N ARG A 415 13.00 6.74 16.57
CA ARG A 415 13.30 7.13 17.95
C ARG A 415 14.77 6.93 18.26
N ARG A 416 15.44 7.94 18.79
CA ARG A 416 16.83 7.85 19.25
C ARG A 416 16.91 7.42 20.71
N TRP A 417 17.48 6.27 20.99
CA TRP A 417 17.58 5.71 22.34
C TRP A 417 18.39 6.58 23.31
N THR A 418 19.34 7.35 22.80
CA THR A 418 20.25 8.18 23.63
C THR A 418 19.64 9.51 24.06
N SER A 419 18.75 10.10 23.24
CA SER A 419 18.19 11.44 23.46
C SER A 419 16.68 11.45 23.62
N ASP A 420 16.02 10.32 23.37
CA ASP A 420 14.56 10.21 23.23
C ASP A 420 13.99 11.18 22.16
N GLU A 421 14.81 11.57 21.19
CA GLU A 421 14.42 12.44 20.10
C GLU A 421 13.69 11.61 19.03
N TYR A 422 12.51 12.08 18.64
CA TYR A 422 11.70 11.49 17.59
C TYR A 422 11.88 12.27 16.30
N THR A 423 12.19 11.56 15.21
CA THR A 423 12.31 12.15 13.87
C THR A 423 11.42 11.39 12.89
N LEU A 424 10.61 12.13 12.13
CA LEU A 424 9.88 11.55 11.01
C LEU A 424 10.83 11.45 9.82
N MET A 425 11.14 10.24 9.40
CA MET A 425 12.10 9.93 8.35
C MET A 425 11.40 9.61 7.03
N LYS A 426 12.09 9.86 5.91
CA LYS A 426 11.69 9.43 4.58
C LYS A 426 12.81 8.64 3.91
N ALA A 427 12.42 7.75 3.02
CA ALA A 427 13.34 7.17 2.05
C ALA A 427 12.84 7.27 0.61
N THR A 428 13.77 7.21 -0.34
CA THR A 428 13.48 7.01 -1.76
C THR A 428 14.44 6.00 -2.37
N PHE A 429 13.87 4.97 -2.98
CA PHE A 429 14.54 3.86 -3.64
C PHE A 429 14.26 3.91 -5.14
N SER A 430 15.26 3.55 -5.94
CA SER A 430 15.14 3.46 -7.38
C SER A 430 15.18 2.00 -7.77
N PRO A 431 14.09 1.40 -8.28
CA PRO A 431 14.08 -0.01 -8.63
C PRO A 431 15.15 -0.30 -9.64
N LYS A 432 15.39 0.52 -10.66
CA LYS A 432 16.51 0.28 -11.60
C LYS A 432 17.93 0.39 -11.00
N GLY A 433 18.10 0.75 -9.72
CA GLY A 433 19.40 0.98 -9.08
C GLY A 433 20.20 2.19 -9.60
N ASN A 434 19.67 2.91 -10.60
CA ASN A 434 20.39 3.98 -11.29
C ASN A 434 20.44 5.32 -10.53
N LYS A 435 19.64 5.48 -9.47
CA LYS A 435 19.64 6.68 -8.63
C LYS A 435 20.07 6.32 -7.21
N PRO A 436 20.81 7.20 -6.51
CA PRO A 436 21.19 6.95 -5.13
C PRO A 436 19.94 6.81 -4.26
N VAL A 437 20.05 5.94 -3.27
CA VAL A 437 19.08 5.84 -2.17
C VAL A 437 19.18 7.13 -1.36
N VAL A 438 18.03 7.74 -1.08
CA VAL A 438 17.94 8.96 -0.26
C VAL A 438 17.24 8.60 1.03
N VAL A 439 17.91 8.73 2.17
CA VAL A 439 17.33 8.53 3.52
C VAL A 439 17.63 9.77 4.35
N GLU A 440 16.58 10.49 4.74
CA GLU A 440 16.69 11.81 5.37
C GLU A 440 15.47 12.08 6.26
N PRO A 441 15.53 13.05 7.19
CA PRO A 441 14.34 13.59 7.83
C PRO A 441 13.31 14.07 6.79
N LEU A 442 12.05 13.70 6.98
CA LEU A 442 10.94 14.16 6.15
C LEU A 442 10.60 15.63 6.45
N LEU A 443 10.78 16.05 7.70
CA LEU A 443 10.46 17.40 8.19
C LEU A 443 11.74 18.16 8.52
N ALA A 444 11.76 19.46 8.20
CA ALA A 444 12.85 20.33 8.63
C ALA A 444 12.84 20.46 10.16
N ARG A 445 14.02 20.45 10.80
CA ARG A 445 14.16 20.51 12.28
C ARG A 445 13.50 21.74 12.91
N ASN A 446 13.37 22.82 12.16
CA ASN A 446 12.79 24.09 12.61
C ASN A 446 11.32 24.26 12.20
N LEU A 447 10.68 23.23 11.63
CA LEU A 447 9.27 23.28 11.30
C LEU A 447 8.43 23.17 12.58
N ALA A 448 7.71 24.23 12.93
CA ALA A 448 6.75 24.19 14.02
C ALA A 448 5.51 23.39 13.60
N LEU A 449 5.41 22.15 14.09
CA LEU A 449 4.18 21.36 14.01
C LEU A 449 3.25 21.73 15.17
N PRO A 450 1.92 21.58 15.01
CA PRO A 450 0.98 21.79 16.10
C PRO A 450 0.98 20.66 17.15
N PHE A 451 1.94 19.74 17.08
CA PHE A 451 2.12 18.59 17.96
C PHE A 451 3.59 18.17 17.99
N GLU A 452 3.94 17.33 18.95
CA GLU A 452 5.27 16.73 19.06
C GLU A 452 5.26 15.33 18.43
N LEU A 453 6.36 14.96 17.75
CA LEU A 453 6.41 13.71 16.99
C LEU A 453 6.27 12.45 17.86
N HIS A 454 6.66 12.52 19.14
CA HIS A 454 6.48 11.41 20.09
C HIS A 454 5.01 11.13 20.42
N MET A 455 4.09 12.06 20.10
CA MET A 455 2.66 11.85 20.27
C MET A 455 2.06 11.00 19.14
N CYS A 456 2.82 10.71 18.08
CA CYS A 456 2.35 9.93 16.94
C CYS A 456 2.26 8.44 17.29
N GLN A 457 1.07 7.87 17.21
CA GLN A 457 0.79 6.47 17.56
C GLN A 457 0.56 5.57 16.35
N CYS A 458 0.14 6.15 15.22
CA CYS A 458 -0.14 5.42 13.99
C CYS A 458 0.15 6.33 12.79
N LEU A 459 0.64 5.73 11.71
CA LEU A 459 0.96 6.42 10.47
C LEU A 459 0.27 5.69 9.30
N ALA A 460 -0.17 6.46 8.32
CA ALA A 460 -0.53 5.93 7.00
C ALA A 460 0.16 6.77 5.93
N PHE A 461 0.58 6.10 4.86
CA PHE A 461 1.30 6.73 3.75
C PHE A 461 0.69 6.34 2.41
N ASP A 462 0.34 7.34 1.61
CA ASP A 462 0.00 7.16 0.19
C ASP A 462 1.16 7.67 -0.67
N GLU A 463 1.87 6.72 -1.27
CA GLU A 463 3.06 6.97 -2.07
C GLU A 463 2.78 7.79 -3.34
N CYS A 464 1.60 7.65 -3.93
CA CYS A 464 1.26 8.25 -5.23
C CYS A 464 0.96 9.74 -5.10
N THR A 465 0.31 10.11 -4.00
CA THR A 465 -0.04 11.49 -3.68
C THR A 465 1.00 12.15 -2.78
N GLY A 466 1.86 11.35 -2.14
CA GLY A 466 2.83 11.84 -1.17
C GLY A 466 2.17 12.26 0.13
N ARG A 467 0.98 11.75 0.46
CA ARG A 467 0.28 12.11 1.69
C ARG A 467 0.75 11.24 2.84
N VAL A 468 1.06 11.88 3.96
CA VAL A 468 1.38 11.22 5.23
C VAL A 468 0.32 11.63 6.25
N CYS A 469 -0.43 10.65 6.75
CA CYS A 469 -1.41 10.86 7.81
C CYS A 469 -0.82 10.37 9.14
N LEU A 470 -0.86 11.23 10.15
CA LEU A 470 -0.33 11.01 11.48
C LEU A 470 -1.51 11.00 12.46
N ALA A 471 -1.63 9.93 13.23
CA ALA A 471 -2.58 9.85 14.33
C ALA A 471 -1.89 10.13 15.65
N LEU A 472 -2.44 11.03 16.44
CA LEU A 472 -1.87 11.44 17.72
C LEU A 472 -2.56 10.73 18.88
N HIS A 473 -1.86 10.59 20.01
CA HIS A 473 -2.43 10.11 21.26
C HIS A 473 -3.61 10.96 21.78
N THR A 474 -3.68 12.23 21.36
CA THR A 474 -4.80 13.14 21.64
C THR A 474 -6.07 12.80 20.86
N GLY A 475 -5.99 11.84 19.92
CA GLY A 475 -7.08 11.51 19.00
C GLY A 475 -7.07 12.36 17.73
N GLU A 476 -6.33 13.46 17.69
CA GLU A 476 -6.22 14.29 16.49
C GLU A 476 -5.54 13.53 15.34
N LEU A 477 -6.03 13.76 14.11
CA LEU A 477 -5.35 13.32 12.89
C LEU A 477 -4.77 14.53 12.16
N CYS A 478 -3.51 14.45 11.77
CA CYS A 478 -2.81 15.45 10.99
C CYS A 478 -2.35 14.85 9.66
N MET A 479 -2.75 15.47 8.54
CA MET A 479 -2.36 15.04 7.20
C MET A 479 -1.42 16.06 6.56
N LEU A 480 -0.25 15.57 6.14
CA LEU A 480 0.79 16.30 5.42
C LEU A 480 0.70 15.96 3.93
N GLU A 481 0.57 16.97 3.07
CA GLU A 481 0.59 16.81 1.61
C GLU A 481 1.84 17.48 1.02
N PHE A 482 2.64 16.75 0.23
CA PHE A 482 3.93 17.19 -0.32
C PHE A 482 3.88 17.50 -1.82
#